data_AF-A0A1I4JVZ8-F1
#
_entry.id   AF-A0A1I4JVZ8-F1
#
_cell.length_a   1.000
_cell.length_b   1.000
_cell.length_c   1.000
_cell.angle_alpha   90.00
_cell.angle_beta   90.00
_cell.angle_gamma   90.00
#
_symmetry.space_group_name_H-M   'P 1'
#
loop_
_entity.id
_entity.type
_entity.pdbx_description
1 polymer ?
#
loop_
_entity_poly.entity_id
_entity_poly.type
_entity_poly.pdbx_seq_one_letter_code
_entity_poly.pdbx_strand_id
1 'polypeptide(L)'
;MKITELINVDVAVGRTGKITVTGILKPIRLCGTIVQRVALHNQDFINEKQVGIGGTYLIYKSGEIIPALKEVVKPPKMVYIIPNECLYVVSQQLEKKACLLLSA
;
A
#
# COMPACT_ATOMS: atom_id res chain seq x y z
N MET A 1 -14.23 9.51 10.38
CA MET A 1 -13.52 9.54 9.07
C MET A 1 -12.67 10.80 9.01
N LYS A 2 -11.47 10.74 8.42
CA LYS A 2 -10.57 11.89 8.29
C LYS A 2 -9.79 11.78 7.00
N ILE A 3 -9.52 12.93 6.38
CA ILE A 3 -8.69 13.01 5.18
C ILE A 3 -7.22 13.02 5.57
N THR A 4 -6.38 12.35 4.79
CA THR A 4 -4.93 12.38 4.95
C THR A 4 -4.24 12.18 3.62
N GLU A 5 -2.96 12.52 3.59
CA GLU A 5 -2.10 12.39 2.42
C GLU A 5 -1.32 11.09 2.48
N LEU A 6 -1.18 10.41 1.34
CA LEU A 6 -0.29 9.27 1.20
C LEU A 6 1.13 9.77 0.94
N ILE A 7 2.01 9.52 1.89
CA ILE A 7 3.42 9.92 1.84
C ILE A 7 4.23 8.90 1.06
N ASN A 8 4.00 7.61 1.32
CA ASN A 8 4.78 6.54 0.71
C ASN A 8 3.97 5.25 0.62
N VAL A 9 4.48 4.26 -0.12
CA VAL A 9 3.91 2.92 -0.19
C VAL A 9 5.01 1.91 0.06
N ASP A 10 4.75 1.01 1.00
CA ASP A 10 5.64 -0.05 1.46
C ASP A 10 5.10 -1.39 0.95
N VAL A 11 5.96 -2.18 0.33
CA VAL A 11 5.60 -3.46 -0.27
C VAL A 11 6.33 -4.57 0.46
N ALA A 12 5.58 -5.49 1.06
CA ALA A 12 6.11 -6.63 1.77
C ALA A 12 5.74 -7.92 1.04
N VAL A 13 6.71 -8.81 0.85
CA VAL A 13 6.47 -10.13 0.26
C VAL A 13 6.43 -11.17 1.38
N GLY A 14 5.30 -11.86 1.51
CA GLY A 14 5.14 -12.93 2.49
C GLY A 14 5.90 -14.20 2.11
N ARG A 15 6.00 -15.14 3.07
CA ARG A 15 6.67 -16.45 2.86
C ARG A 15 6.04 -17.29 1.74
N THR A 16 4.75 -17.07 1.47
CA THR A 16 3.98 -17.72 0.41
C THR A 16 4.07 -17.01 -0.94
N GLY A 17 4.89 -15.95 -1.06
CA GLY A 17 4.95 -15.11 -2.26
C GLY A 17 3.78 -14.12 -2.40
N LYS A 18 2.85 -14.09 -1.44
CA LYS A 18 1.76 -13.10 -1.44
C LYS A 18 2.32 -11.71 -1.16
N ILE A 19 2.11 -10.80 -2.11
CA ILE A 19 2.51 -9.39 -1.99
C ILE A 19 1.46 -8.68 -1.14
N THR A 20 1.93 -8.02 -0.08
CA THR A 20 1.12 -7.19 0.80
C THR A 20 1.58 -5.75 0.64
N VAL A 21 0.65 -4.87 0.27
CA VAL A 21 0.94 -3.47 0.03
C VAL A 21 0.35 -2.63 1.15
N THR A 22 1.20 -1.81 1.77
CA THR A 22 0.85 -0.92 2.86
C THR A 22 1.10 0.52 2.46
N GLY A 23 0.07 1.36 2.50
CA GLY A 23 0.21 2.80 2.35
C GLY A 23 0.68 3.45 3.64
N ILE A 24 1.72 4.28 3.54
CA ILE A 24 2.21 5.16 4.60
C ILE A 24 1.53 6.52 4.45
N LEU A 25 0.75 6.87 5.45
CA LEU A 25 -0.05 8.08 5.50
C LEU A 25 0.60 9.10 6.44
N LYS A 26 0.28 10.38 6.24
CA LYS A 26 0.58 11.40 7.24
C LYS A 26 -0.14 11.05 8.56
N PRO A 27 0.54 11.15 9.72
CA PRO A 27 -0.06 10.78 11.00
C PRO A 27 -1.34 11.55 11.25
N ILE A 28 -2.46 10.82 11.38
CA ILE A 28 -3.77 11.40 11.68
C ILE A 28 -4.36 10.81 12.94
N ARG A 29 -5.00 11.67 13.74
CA ARG A 29 -5.73 11.23 14.93
C ARG A 29 -7.14 10.79 14.54
N LEU A 30 -7.45 9.52 14.76
CA LEU A 30 -8.73 8.87 14.51
C LEU A 30 -9.18 8.12 15.77
N CYS A 31 -10.35 8.49 16.33
CA CYS A 31 -10.93 7.87 17.52
C CYS A 31 -9.91 7.68 18.66
N GLY A 32 -9.18 8.74 19.03
CA GLY A 32 -8.19 8.70 20.11
C GLY A 32 -6.82 8.10 19.75
N THR A 33 -6.72 7.33 18.67
CA THR A 33 -5.47 6.70 18.20
C THR A 33 -4.83 7.43 17.03
N ILE A 34 -3.52 7.24 16.82
CA ILE A 34 -2.80 7.78 15.66
C ILE A 34 -2.70 6.69 14.60
N VAL A 35 -3.22 6.96 13.40
CA VAL A 35 -3.13 6.07 12.24
C VAL A 35 -2.09 6.64 11.28
N GLN A 36 -1.13 5.79 10.90
CA GLN A 36 -0.06 6.12 9.96
C GLN A 36 0.06 5.11 8.81
N ARG A 37 -0.57 3.94 8.95
CA ARG A 37 -0.48 2.84 7.98
C ARG A 37 -1.89 2.38 7.60
N VAL A 38 -2.08 2.07 6.32
CA VAL A 38 -3.34 1.51 5.79
C VAL A 38 -3.02 0.39 4.80
N ALA A 39 -3.82 -0.68 4.80
CA ALA A 39 -3.68 -1.76 3.83
C ALA A 39 -4.28 -1.35 2.48
N LEU A 40 -3.53 -1.57 1.39
CA LEU A 40 -3.99 -1.32 0.01
C LEU A 40 -4.43 -2.60 -0.71
N HIS A 41 -4.33 -3.76 -0.06
CA HIS A 41 -4.76 -5.07 -0.54
C HIS A 41 -4.04 -5.60 -1.80
N ASN A 42 -4.31 -5.06 -2.99
CA ASN A 42 -3.80 -5.55 -4.28
C ASN A 42 -3.65 -4.42 -5.33
N GLN A 43 -3.09 -4.75 -6.50
CA GLN A 43 -2.97 -3.80 -7.62
C GLN A 43 -4.34 -3.36 -8.14
N ASP A 44 -5.31 -4.28 -8.21
CA ASP A 44 -6.65 -3.98 -8.73
C ASP A 44 -7.32 -2.89 -7.90
N PHE A 45 -7.26 -2.98 -6.56
CA PHE A 45 -7.78 -1.96 -5.67
C PHE A 45 -7.08 -0.60 -5.86
N ILE A 46 -5.76 -0.62 -6.07
CA ILE A 46 -4.98 0.59 -6.35
C ILE A 46 -5.39 1.22 -7.68
N ASN A 47 -5.66 0.42 -8.70
CA ASN A 47 -6.11 0.89 -10.01
C ASN A 47 -7.54 1.43 -9.96
N GLU A 48 -8.47 0.68 -9.35
CA GLU A 48 -9.88 1.06 -9.20
C GLU A 48 -10.02 2.35 -8.39
N LYS A 49 -9.26 2.48 -7.30
CA LYS A 49 -9.25 3.66 -6.45
C LYS A 49 -8.20 4.68 -6.87
N GLN A 50 -7.52 4.52 -8.00
CA GLN A 50 -6.47 5.44 -8.49
C GLN A 50 -5.51 5.91 -7.37
N VAL A 51 -5.05 4.97 -6.54
CA VAL A 51 -4.19 5.28 -5.40
C VAL A 51 -2.76 5.49 -5.87
N GLY A 52 -2.12 6.52 -5.34
CA GLY A 52 -0.79 6.96 -5.71
C GLY A 52 -0.21 7.95 -4.70
N ILE A 53 1.10 8.08 -4.75
CA ILE A 53 1.88 8.92 -3.82
C ILE A 53 1.53 10.39 -4.06
N GLY A 54 1.34 11.13 -2.96
CA GLY A 54 0.93 12.54 -3.00
C GLY A 54 -0.56 12.77 -3.24
N GLY A 55 -1.37 11.71 -3.35
CA GLY A 55 -2.83 11.81 -3.34
C GLY A 55 -3.39 12.02 -1.92
N THR A 56 -4.62 12.51 -1.85
CA THR A 56 -5.37 12.68 -0.59
C THR A 56 -6.53 11.69 -0.55
N TYR A 57 -6.60 10.93 0.54
CA TYR A 57 -7.55 9.83 0.69
C TYR A 57 -8.37 10.00 1.96
N LEU A 58 -9.63 9.56 1.89
CA LEU A 58 -10.52 9.50 3.02
C LEU A 58 -10.31 8.18 3.76
N ILE A 59 -9.78 8.27 4.97
CA ILE A 59 -9.52 7.12 5.83
C ILE A 59 -10.63 7.02 6.87
N TYR A 60 -11.10 5.80 7.07
CA TYR A 60 -12.05 5.47 8.11
C TYR A 60 -11.56 4.26 8.89
N LYS A 61 -12.07 4.11 10.10
CA LYS A 61 -11.91 2.89 10.88
C LYS A 61 -13.23 2.14 10.82
N SER A 62 -13.18 0.84 10.51
CA SER A 62 -14.30 -0.05 10.74
C SER A 62 -14.31 -0.38 12.23
N GLY A 63 -15.21 0.26 12.98
CA GLY A 63 -15.16 0.28 14.45
C GLY A 63 -13.95 1.04 15.01
N GLU A 64 -13.35 0.54 16.09
CA GLU A 64 -12.19 1.17 16.74
C GLU A 64 -10.83 0.61 16.26
N ILE A 65 -10.83 -0.50 15.50
CA ILE A 65 -9.64 -1.35 15.32
C ILE A 65 -8.99 -1.21 13.94
N ILE A 66 -9.71 -1.43 12.83
CA ILE A 66 -9.07 -1.60 11.50
C ILE A 66 -9.24 -0.34 10.62
N PRO A 67 -8.15 0.37 10.28
CA PRO A 67 -8.19 1.48 9.34
C PRO A 67 -8.24 0.99 7.89
N ALA A 68 -9.12 1.60 7.08
CA ALA A 68 -9.30 1.30 5.66
C ALA A 68 -9.46 2.59 4.84
N LEU A 69 -9.09 2.51 3.56
CA LEU A 69 -9.27 3.57 2.58
C LEU A 69 -10.68 3.48 2.00
N LYS A 70 -11.46 4.55 2.11
CA LYS A 70 -12.84 4.60 1.58
C LYS A 70 -12.85 5.11 0.14
N GLU A 71 -12.34 6.33 -0.03
CA GLU A 71 -12.50 7.14 -1.24
C GLU A 71 -11.28 8.04 -1.47
N VAL A 72 -11.10 8.44 -2.72
CA VAL A 72 -10.12 9.46 -3.13
C VAL A 72 -10.77 10.83 -3.03
N VAL A 73 -10.12 11.74 -2.32
CA VAL A 73 -10.53 13.15 -2.26
C VAL A 73 -9.77 13.95 -3.31
N LYS A 74 -8.48 13.66 -3.46
CA LYS A 74 -7.61 14.28 -4.46
C LYS A 74 -6.80 13.21 -5.18
N PRO A 75 -7.00 13.05 -6.51
CA PRO A 75 -6.25 12.07 -7.25
C PRO A 75 -4.75 12.44 -7.28
N PRO A 76 -3.86 11.44 -7.24
CA PRO A 76 -2.44 11.65 -7.43
C PRO A 76 -2.15 12.02 -8.89
N LYS A 77 -0.96 12.56 -9.17
CA LYS A 77 -0.51 12.78 -10.55
C LYS A 77 -0.25 11.48 -11.30
N MET A 78 0.16 10.42 -10.57
CA MET A 78 0.46 9.10 -11.12
C MET A 78 -0.08 8.03 -10.17
N VAL A 79 -0.75 7.03 -10.72
CA VAL A 79 -1.21 5.85 -9.97
C VAL A 79 0.00 4.99 -9.62
N TYR A 80 0.03 4.48 -8.39
CA TYR A 80 1.12 3.63 -7.94
C TYR A 80 1.01 2.25 -8.58
N ILE A 81 2.12 1.78 -9.17
CA ILE A 81 2.23 0.44 -9.73
C ILE A 81 3.13 -0.35 -8.80
N ILE A 82 2.60 -1.43 -8.24
CA ILE A 82 3.35 -2.36 -7.42
C ILE A 82 4.43 -2.96 -8.33
N PRO A 83 5.71 -2.93 -7.93
CA PRO A 83 6.75 -3.59 -8.69
C PRO A 83 6.48 -5.09 -8.74
N ASN A 84 6.41 -5.64 -9.95
CA ASN A 84 6.27 -7.08 -10.19
C ASN A 84 7.56 -7.85 -9.89
N GLU A 85 8.66 -7.14 -9.67
CA GLU A 85 9.95 -7.71 -9.33
C GLU A 85 10.12 -7.76 -7.81
N CYS A 86 10.15 -8.98 -7.29
CA CYS A 86 10.35 -9.26 -5.87
C CYS A 86 11.76 -8.81 -5.45
N LEU A 87 11.87 -7.65 -4.81
CA LEU A 87 13.10 -7.15 -4.19
C LEU A 87 13.42 -7.89 -2.87
N TYR A 88 13.29 -9.21 -2.83
CA TYR A 88 13.93 -10.01 -1.78
C TYR A 88 15.44 -10.09 -2.05
N VAL A 89 16.08 -8.92 -2.13
CA VAL A 89 17.54 -8.81 -2.08
C VAL A 89 17.85 -8.60 -0.61
N VAL A 90 17.91 -9.72 0.12
CA VAL A 90 18.64 -9.76 1.38
C VAL A 90 20.05 -9.26 1.06
N SER A 91 20.44 -8.21 1.77
CA SER A 91 21.83 -7.84 1.99
C SER A 91 22.60 -9.10 2.40
N GLN A 92 23.23 -9.76 1.42
CA GLN A 92 24.39 -10.66 1.42
C GLN A 92 24.27 -11.57 0.19
N GLN A 93 25.04 -11.23 -0.86
CA GLN A 93 25.55 -12.15 -1.88
C GLN A 93 24.59 -13.27 -2.36
N LEU A 94 23.60 -13.01 -3.21
CA LEU A 94 23.04 -14.06 -4.07
C LEU A 94 22.28 -13.47 -5.27
N GLU A 95 22.40 -14.20 -6.37
CA GLU A 95 22.23 -13.77 -7.74
C GLU A 95 20.80 -13.36 -8.10
N LYS A 96 20.73 -12.46 -9.09
CA LYS A 96 19.58 -12.24 -9.97
C LYS A 96 18.90 -13.56 -10.33
N LYS A 97 17.85 -13.96 -9.63
CA LYS A 97 16.87 -14.92 -10.15
C LYS A 97 15.48 -14.35 -10.01
N ALA A 98 15.12 -13.70 -11.11
CA ALA A 98 13.79 -13.30 -11.48
C ALA A 98 12.78 -14.41 -11.21
N CYS A 99 11.71 -14.01 -10.53
CA CYS A 99 10.34 -14.32 -10.87
C CYS A 99 10.18 -15.02 -12.24
N LEU A 100 10.12 -16.35 -12.23
CA LEU A 100 9.74 -17.14 -13.40
C LEU A 100 9.06 -18.44 -12.95
N LEU A 101 7.89 -18.29 -12.33
CA LEU A 101 6.94 -19.40 -12.17
C LEU A 101 5.53 -18.86 -12.33
N LEU A 102 5.12 -18.65 -13.58
CA LEU A 102 3.72 -18.67 -14.04
C LEU A 102 3.70 -18.72 -15.57
N SER A 103 4.21 -19.83 -16.14
CA SER A 103 3.74 -20.42 -17.41
C SER A 103 4.44 -21.75 -17.64
N ALA A 104 3.81 -22.83 -17.18
CA ALA A 104 3.92 -24.18 -17.73
C ALA A 104 2.60 -24.89 -17.46
#